data_AF-A0A397V651-F1
#
_entry.id   AF-A0A397V651-F1
#
_cell.length_a   1.000
_cell.length_b   1.000
_cell.length_c   1.000
_cell.angle_alpha   90.00
_cell.angle_beta   90.00
_cell.angle_gamma   90.00
#
_symmetry.space_group_name_H-M   'P 1'
#
loop_
_entity.id
_entity.type
_entity.pdbx_description
1 polymer ?
#
loop_
_entity_poly.entity_id
_entity_poly.type
_entity_poly.pdbx_seq_one_letter_code
_entity_poly.pdbx_strand_id
1 'polypeptide(L)'
;MQISKNNYKASKLGLKRNKSIVSLYELYQIVQFNHSPLITTLIADSNANTGVLLDLENELKDITDTITVALSERHGISINVSG
;
A
#
# COMPACT_ATOMS: atom_id res chain seq x y z
N MET A 1 -13.92 4.22 -12.80
CA MET A 1 -12.55 4.36 -12.25
C MET A 1 -12.59 5.20 -10.97
N GLN A 2 -12.98 4.61 -9.84
CA GLN A 2 -13.24 5.33 -8.58
C GLN A 2 -12.42 4.82 -7.37
N ILE A 3 -11.32 4.10 -7.63
CA ILE A 3 -10.44 3.54 -6.58
C ILE A 3 -9.53 4.59 -5.90
N SER A 4 -9.35 5.78 -6.48
CA SER A 4 -8.44 6.81 -5.94
C SER A 4 -8.99 7.62 -4.75
N LYS A 5 -10.28 7.53 -4.40
CA LYS A 5 -10.89 8.38 -3.34
C LYS A 5 -11.00 7.73 -1.96
N ASN A 6 -10.64 6.47 -1.78
CA ASN A 6 -10.89 5.75 -0.51
C ASN A 6 -9.78 5.94 0.54
N ASN A 7 -8.51 6.04 0.13
CA ASN A 7 -7.38 6.27 1.05
C ASN A 7 -7.56 7.55 1.90
N TYR A 8 -8.04 8.63 1.28
CA TYR A 8 -8.21 9.92 1.98
C TYR A 8 -9.39 9.94 2.97
N LYS A 9 -10.44 9.14 2.71
CA LYS A 9 -11.64 9.11 3.58
C LYS A 9 -11.47 8.21 4.80
N ALA A 10 -10.71 7.11 4.69
CA ALA A 10 -10.46 6.20 5.82
C ALA A 10 -9.73 6.91 6.99
N SER A 11 -8.77 7.79 6.70
CA SER A 11 -8.08 8.58 7.73
C SER A 11 -8.94 9.68 8.39
N LYS A 12 -10.14 9.98 7.88
CA LYS A 12 -11.10 10.89 8.53
C LYS A 12 -12.04 10.19 9.53
N LEU A 13 -11.98 8.86 9.67
CA LEU A 13 -12.83 8.07 10.58
C LEU A 13 -12.19 7.81 11.96
N GLY A 14 -11.14 8.54 12.33
CA GLY A 14 -10.42 8.31 13.60
C GLY A 14 -9.55 7.03 13.60
N LEU A 15 -9.49 6.32 12.48
CA LEU A 15 -8.55 5.23 12.26
C LEU A 15 -7.18 5.84 11.91
N LYS A 16 -6.14 5.43 12.63
CA LYS A 16 -4.73 5.80 12.35
C LYS A 16 -4.37 5.56 10.88
N ARG A 17 -3.26 6.16 10.42
CA ARG A 17 -2.71 6.07 9.05
C ARG A 17 -2.95 4.67 8.45
N ASN A 18 -3.76 4.59 7.39
CA ASN A 18 -4.15 3.33 6.78
C ASN A 18 -2.90 2.65 6.18
N LYS A 19 -2.60 1.44 6.64
CA LYS A 19 -1.46 0.64 6.17
C LYS A 19 -1.79 -0.07 4.86
N SER A 20 -2.99 -0.62 4.75
CA SER A 20 -3.45 -1.31 3.54
C SER A 20 -4.96 -1.23 3.34
N ILE A 21 -5.39 -1.38 2.09
CA ILE A 21 -6.78 -1.47 1.66
C ILE A 21 -6.95 -2.74 0.84
N VAL A 22 -7.87 -3.62 1.26
CA VAL A 22 -8.28 -4.79 0.48
C VAL A 22 -9.64 -4.50 -0.15
N SER A 23 -9.77 -4.71 -1.46
CA SER A 23 -11.02 -4.62 -2.21
C SER A 23 -11.28 -5.94 -2.92
N LEU A 24 -12.34 -6.63 -2.52
CA LEU A 24 -12.76 -7.91 -3.08
C LEU A 24 -13.82 -7.68 -4.16
N TYR A 25 -13.63 -8.26 -5.34
CA TYR A 25 -14.58 -8.30 -6.44
C TYR A 25 -14.85 -9.76 -6.83
N GLU A 26 -15.90 -10.01 -7.62
CA GLU A 26 -16.31 -11.39 -7.98
C GLU A 26 -15.20 -12.18 -8.69
N LEU A 27 -14.38 -11.52 -9.52
CA LEU A 27 -13.36 -12.17 -10.34
C LEU A 27 -11.92 -11.87 -9.90
N TYR A 28 -11.72 -10.88 -9.03
CA TYR A 28 -10.38 -10.47 -8.60
C TYR A 28 -10.42 -9.79 -7.24
N GLN A 29 -9.28 -9.80 -6.56
CA GLN A 29 -9.04 -8.99 -5.38
C GLN A 29 -7.91 -8.00 -5.64
N ILE A 30 -8.04 -6.82 -5.04
CA ILE A 30 -7.03 -5.78 -5.07
C ILE A 30 -6.56 -5.54 -3.64
N VAL A 31 -5.26 -5.64 -3.41
CA VAL A 31 -4.63 -5.28 -2.13
C VAL A 31 -3.69 -4.11 -2.37
N GLN A 32 -3.98 -2.97 -1.74
CA GLN A 32 -3.18 -1.76 -1.87
C GLN A 32 -2.45 -1.48 -0.56
N PHE A 33 -1.17 -1.15 -0.65
CA PHE A 33 -0.33 -0.78 0.49
C PHE A 33 0.17 0.65 0.31
N ASN A 34 0.11 1.42 1.40
CA ASN A 34 0.50 2.82 1.39
C ASN A 34 1.89 2.98 2.00
N HIS A 35 2.90 3.05 1.13
CA HIS A 35 4.31 3.32 1.44
C HIS A 35 4.69 4.72 0.98
N SER A 36 3.95 5.73 1.43
CA SER A 36 4.15 7.14 1.03
C SER A 36 5.65 7.51 0.87
N PRO A 37 6.08 8.02 -0.30
CA PRO A 37 5.27 8.54 -1.41
C PRO A 37 4.79 7.48 -2.42
N LEU A 38 5.12 6.20 -2.22
CA LEU A 38 4.78 5.10 -3.12
C LEU A 38 3.47 4.40 -2.69
N ILE A 39 2.69 3.95 -3.65
CA ILE A 39 1.52 3.09 -3.40
C ILE A 39 1.73 1.80 -4.20
N THR A 40 1.77 0.67 -3.50
CA THR A 40 1.89 -0.67 -4.10
C THR A 40 0.50 -1.26 -4.25
N THR A 41 0.15 -1.77 -5.44
CA THR A 41 -1.14 -2.42 -5.70
C THR A 41 -0.92 -3.81 -6.23
N LEU A 42 -1.36 -4.83 -5.49
CA LEU A 42 -1.41 -6.21 -5.90
C LEU A 42 -2.80 -6.52 -6.46
N ILE A 43 -2.85 -7.19 -7.61
CA ILE A 43 -4.09 -7.67 -8.23
C ILE A 43 -3.96 -9.18 -8.32
N ALA A 44 -4.92 -9.90 -7.74
CA ALA A 44 -4.94 -11.35 -7.76
C ALA A 44 -6.35 -11.85 -8.07
N ASP A 45 -6.48 -13.14 -8.37
CA ASP A 45 -7.78 -13.80 -8.54
C ASP A 45 -8.64 -13.68 -7.27
N SER A 46 -9.97 -13.71 -7.40
CA SER A 46 -10.87 -13.63 -6.24
C SER A 46 -10.71 -14.81 -5.27
N ASN A 47 -10.22 -15.95 -5.74
CA ASN A 47 -9.92 -17.13 -4.92
C ASN A 47 -8.50 -17.14 -4.34
N ALA A 48 -7.66 -16.17 -4.67
CA ALA A 48 -6.31 -16.11 -4.12
C ALA A 48 -6.34 -15.87 -2.60
N ASN A 49 -5.36 -16.41 -1.87
CA ASN A 49 -5.32 -16.24 -0.43
C ASN A 49 -4.86 -14.82 -0.08
N THR A 50 -5.77 -14.00 0.46
CA THR A 50 -5.45 -12.63 0.90
C THR A 50 -4.35 -12.60 1.95
N GLY A 51 -4.25 -13.60 2.83
CA GLY A 51 -3.17 -13.70 3.81
C GLY A 51 -1.80 -13.79 3.13
N VAL A 52 -1.68 -14.63 2.09
CA VAL A 52 -0.44 -14.76 1.30
C VAL A 52 -0.10 -13.44 0.58
N LEU A 53 -1.11 -12.70 0.09
CA LEU A 53 -0.89 -11.39 -0.53
C LEU A 53 -0.43 -10.33 0.46
N LEU A 54 -0.87 -10.43 1.72
CA LEU A 54 -0.38 -9.57 2.80
C LEU A 54 1.05 -9.94 3.21
N ASP A 55 1.37 -11.23 3.27
CA ASP A 55 2.72 -11.70 3.59
C ASP A 55 3.72 -11.34 2.47
N LEU A 56 3.28 -11.40 1.20
CA LEU A 56 4.08 -10.97 0.05
C LEU A 56 4.49 -9.50 0.14
N GLU A 57 3.69 -8.63 0.76
CA GLU A 57 4.13 -7.25 0.99
C GLU A 57 5.31 -7.16 1.94
N ASN A 58 5.35 -7.98 2.99
CA ASN A 58 6.50 -8.03 3.89
C ASN A 58 7.77 -8.46 3.14
N GLU A 59 7.66 -9.40 2.20
CA GLU A 59 8.79 -9.82 1.36
C GLU A 59 9.22 -8.74 0.36
N LEU A 60 8.26 -7.99 -0.19
CA LEU A 60 8.53 -6.89 -1.12
C LEU A 60 8.98 -5.61 -0.41
N LYS A 61 8.89 -5.56 0.92
CA LYS A 61 9.16 -4.36 1.71
C LYS A 61 10.57 -3.82 1.48
N ASP A 62 11.59 -4.67 1.44
CA ASP A 62 12.98 -4.25 1.25
C ASP A 62 13.18 -3.53 -0.09
N ILE A 63 12.55 -4.04 -1.16
CA ILE A 63 12.58 -3.43 -2.49
C ILE A 63 11.79 -2.11 -2.49
N THR A 64 10.61 -2.13 -1.87
CA THR A 64 9.70 -0.99 -1.82
C THR A 64 10.31 0.17 -1.02
N ASP A 65 11.02 -0.13 0.07
CA ASP A 65 11.76 0.82 0.88
C ASP A 65 12.94 1.42 0.10
N THR A 66 13.69 0.59 -0.63
CA THR A 66 14.79 1.08 -1.49
C THR A 66 14.29 2.08 -2.53
N ILE A 67 13.17 1.77 -3.19
CA ILE A 67 12.54 2.67 -4.16
C ILE A 67 12.02 3.93 -3.45
N THR A 68 11.45 3.79 -2.26
CA THR A 68 10.94 4.91 -1.46
C THR A 68 12.06 5.87 -1.05
N VAL A 69 13.23 5.36 -0.67
CA VAL A 69 14.42 6.16 -0.37
C VAL A 69 14.88 6.91 -1.62
N ALA A 70 15.04 6.22 -2.75
CA ALA A 70 15.44 6.84 -4.01
C ALA A 70 14.44 7.92 -4.49
N LEU A 71 13.14 7.70 -4.28
CA LEU A 71 12.10 8.69 -4.59
C LEU A 71 12.14 9.89 -3.63
N SER A 72 12.40 9.65 -2.35
CA SER A 72 12.50 10.71 -1.33
C SER A 72 13.72 11.62 -1.58
N GLU A 73 14.86 11.03 -1.94
CA GLU A 73 16.08 11.76 -2.32
C GLU A 73 15.85 12.65 -3.55
N ARG A 74 15.12 12.14 -4.55
CA ARG A 74 14.86 12.85 -5.81
C ARG A 74 13.83 13.98 -5.67
N HIS A 75 12.98 13.92 -4.64
CA HIS A 75 11.95 14.93 -4.36
C HIS A 75 12.25 15.87 -3.19
N GLY A 76 13.42 15.73 -2.53
CA GLY A 76 13.80 16.58 -1.39
C GLY A 76 12.90 16.43 -0.17
N ILE A 77 12.29 15.25 0.02
CA ILE A 77 11.34 14.97 1.10
C ILE A 77 12.11 14.40 2.31
N SER A 78 12.04 15.09 3.45
CA SER A 78 12.67 14.66 4.71
C SER A 78 12.01 13.39 5.25
N ILE A 79 12.64 12.24 5.07
CA ILE A 79 12.24 11.00 5.73
C ILE A 79 12.74 10.98 7.17
N ASN A 80 11.82 11.11 8.12
CA ASN A 80 12.11 10.94 9.54
C ASN A 80 12.19 9.44 9.82
N VAL A 81 13.41 8.89 9.77
CA VAL A 81 13.68 7.49 10.09
C VAL A 81 13.74 7.36 11.60
N SER A 82 12.57 7.23 12.23
CA SER A 82 12.48 6.83 13.64
C SER A 82 12.70 5.32 13.71
N GLY A 83 13.80 4.91 14.36
CA GLY A 83 14.16 3.52 14.61
C GLY A 83 13.18 2.74 15.47
#